data_AF-A0A1L9B3C1-F1
#
_entry.id   AF-A0A1L9B3C1-F1
#
_cell.length_a   1.000
_cell.length_b   1.000
_cell.length_c   1.000
_cell.angle_alpha   90.00
_cell.angle_beta   90.00
_cell.angle_gamma   90.00
#
_symmetry.space_group_name_H-M   'P 1'
#
loop_
_entity.id
_entity.type
_entity.pdbx_description
1 polymer ?
#
loop_
_entity_poly.entity_id
_entity_poly.type
_entity_poly.pdbx_seq_one_letter_code
_entity_poly.pdbx_strand_id
1 'polypeptide(L)' 'MASDNRWANLVNTAFLLDQAPRRPGPEGLQPALAMIESALEVFPETVDPVEDFEGYAVRRLLLALNAALSESVRI' A
#
# COMPACT_ATOMS: atom_id res chain seq x y z
N MET A 1 15.72 -5.99 -12.29
CA MET A 1 15.35 -7.07 -11.34
C MET A 1 14.59 -6.53 -10.11
N ALA A 2 15.03 -5.47 -9.43
CA ALA A 2 14.27 -4.90 -8.30
C ALA A 2 12.95 -4.21 -8.72
N SER A 3 12.90 -3.59 -9.92
CA SER A 3 11.70 -2.97 -10.49
C SER A 3 10.53 -3.95 -10.65
N ASP A 4 10.80 -5.14 -11.16
CA ASP A 4 9.74 -6.09 -11.48
C ASP A 4 9.14 -6.69 -10.20
N ASN A 5 9.97 -6.80 -9.15
CA ASN A 5 9.57 -7.35 -7.86
C ASN A 5 8.58 -6.44 -7.10
N ARG A 6 8.74 -5.10 -7.16
CA ARG A 6 7.80 -4.17 -6.50
C ARG A 6 6.42 -4.14 -7.16
N TRP A 7 6.37 -4.25 -8.49
CA TRP A 7 5.11 -4.30 -9.24
C TRP A 7 4.37 -5.61 -9.00
N ALA A 8 5.11 -6.74 -9.00
CA ALA A 8 4.55 -8.03 -8.61
C ALA A 8 4.03 -8.01 -7.17
N ASN A 9 4.74 -7.38 -6.23
CA ASN A 9 4.25 -7.18 -4.87
C ASN A 9 2.95 -6.38 -4.84
N LEU A 10 2.86 -5.24 -5.54
CA LEU A 10 1.64 -4.42 -5.58
C LEU A 10 0.43 -5.21 -6.09
N VAL A 11 0.62 -5.99 -7.15
CA VAL A 11 -0.43 -6.84 -7.73
C VAL A 11 -0.83 -7.95 -6.76
N ASN A 12 0.13 -8.64 -6.15
CA ASN A 12 -0.13 -9.68 -5.15
C ASN A 12 -0.88 -9.12 -3.94
N THR A 13 -0.49 -7.93 -3.49
CA THR A 13 -1.15 -7.21 -2.40
C THR A 13 -2.62 -6.93 -2.74
N ALA A 14 -2.92 -6.48 -3.96
CA ALA A 14 -4.30 -6.29 -4.41
C ALA A 14 -5.10 -7.61 -4.40
N PHE A 15 -4.52 -8.71 -4.91
CA PHE A 15 -5.17 -10.02 -4.90
C PHE A 15 -5.48 -10.53 -3.49
N LEU A 16 -4.54 -10.37 -2.57
CA LEU A 16 -4.73 -10.80 -1.19
C LEU A 16 -5.80 -9.94 -0.48
N LEU A 17 -5.86 -8.64 -0.79
CA LEU A 17 -6.88 -7.75 -0.23
C LEU A 17 -8.30 -8.14 -0.72
N ASP A 18 -8.44 -8.50 -1.99
CA ASP A 18 -9.72 -8.95 -2.55
C ASP A 18 -10.22 -10.26 -1.93
N GLN A 19 -9.29 -11.12 -1.50
CA GLN A 19 -9.60 -12.37 -0.80
C GLN A 19 -9.80 -12.20 0.71
N ALA A 20 -9.38 -11.06 1.28
CA ALA A 20 -9.48 -10.81 2.71
C ALA A 20 -10.97 -10.71 3.13
N PRO A 21 -11.37 -11.37 4.23
CA PRO A 21 -12.73 -11.26 4.74
C PRO A 21 -13.08 -9.81 5.08
N ARG A 22 -14.13 -9.27 4.44
CA ARG A 22 -14.63 -7.93 4.77
C ARG A 22 -15.39 -7.98 6.09
N ARG A 23 -14.85 -7.33 7.11
CA ARG A 23 -15.53 -7.13 8.40
C ARG A 23 -15.92 -5.66 8.54
N PRO A 24 -17.10 -5.35 9.10
CA PRO A 24 -17.45 -3.98 9.44
C PRO A 24 -16.61 -3.50 10.63
N GLY A 25 -16.38 -2.19 10.70
CA GLY A 25 -15.65 -1.54 11.79
C GLY A 25 -14.12 -1.55 11.64
N PRO A 26 -13.40 -0.99 12.63
CA PRO A 26 -11.95 -0.75 12.56
C PRO A 26 -11.11 -2.02 12.33
N GLU A 27 -11.51 -3.16 12.90
CA GLU A 27 -10.82 -4.45 12.73
C GLU A 27 -10.82 -4.92 11.27
N GLY A 28 -11.84 -4.55 10.50
CA GLY A 28 -11.92 -4.87 9.08
C GLY A 28 -10.93 -4.10 8.19
N LEU A 29 -10.38 -3.01 8.69
CA LEU A 29 -9.39 -2.18 7.97
C LEU A 29 -7.96 -2.64 8.19
N GLN A 30 -7.71 -3.47 9.21
CA GLN A 30 -6.36 -3.89 9.60
C GLN A 30 -5.61 -4.67 8.50
N PRO A 31 -6.26 -5.58 7.71
CA PRO A 31 -5.61 -6.21 6.57
C PRO A 31 -5.20 -5.20 5.49
N ALA A 32 -6.04 -4.20 5.22
CA ALA A 32 -5.74 -3.15 4.23
C ALA A 32 -4.54 -2.29 4.66
N LEU A 33 -4.48 -1.93 5.95
CA LEU A 33 -3.35 -1.18 6.52
C LEU A 33 -2.04 -1.96 6.41
N ALA A 34 -2.01 -3.22 6.85
CA ALA A 34 -0.82 -4.07 6.75
C ALA A 34 -0.33 -4.24 5.31
N MET A 35 -1.27 -4.29 4.36
CA MET A 35 -0.98 -4.38 2.94
C MET A 35 -0.41 -3.08 2.35
N ILE A 36 -0.93 -1.93 2.77
CA ILE A 36 -0.36 -0.63 2.40
C ILE A 36 1.06 -0.49 2.95
N GLU A 37 1.31 -0.92 4.20
CA GLU A 37 2.64 -0.93 4.79
C GLU A 37 3.61 -1.82 3.99
N SER A 38 3.21 -3.04 3.63
CA SER A 38 4.04 -3.91 2.79
C SER A 38 4.34 -3.31 1.42
N ALA A 39 3.37 -2.65 0.78
CA ALA A 39 3.59 -1.97 -0.48
C ALA A 39 4.56 -0.78 -0.31
N LEU A 40 4.51 -0.04 0.80
CA LEU A 40 5.43 1.05 1.08
C LEU A 40 6.88 0.60 1.29
N GLU A 41 7.13 -0.64 1.70
CA GLU A 41 8.49 -1.20 1.82
C GLU A 41 9.15 -1.40 0.45
N VAL A 42 8.37 -1.75 -0.57
CA VAL A 42 8.87 -2.00 -1.94
C VAL A 42 8.81 -0.76 -2.84
N PHE A 43 8.11 0.29 -2.41
CA PHE A 43 8.16 1.64 -2.98
C PHE A 43 8.82 2.60 -1.97
N PRO A 44 10.17 2.54 -1.83
CA PRO A 44 10.89 3.27 -0.79
C PRO A 44 10.91 4.78 -1.04
N GLU A 45 11.30 5.55 -0.03
CA GLU A 45 11.45 7.00 -0.14
C GLU A 45 12.55 7.46 -1.10
N THR A 46 13.46 6.55 -1.48
CA THR A 46 14.53 6.79 -2.45
C THR A 46 14.06 6.76 -3.90
N VAL A 47 12.77 6.50 -4.16
CA VAL A 47 12.20 6.57 -5.52
C VAL A 47 12.26 8.02 -6.00
N ASP A 48 13.09 8.26 -7.02
CA ASP A 48 13.25 9.57 -7.63
C ASP A 48 12.04 9.87 -8.53
N PRO A 49 11.34 11.00 -8.33
CA PRO A 49 10.16 11.36 -9.12
C PRO A 49 10.46 11.70 -10.59
N VAL A 50 11.71 12.01 -10.94
CA VAL A 50 12.15 12.30 -12.30
C VAL A 50 12.53 11.02 -13.04
N GLU A 51 13.21 10.08 -12.36
CA GLU A 51 13.64 8.83 -12.98
C GLU A 51 12.57 7.72 -12.94
N ASP A 52 11.65 7.76 -11.97
CA ASP A 52 10.64 6.72 -11.72
C ASP A 52 9.34 7.34 -11.17
N PHE A 53 8.68 8.12 -12.02
CA PHE A 53 7.46 8.84 -11.67
C PHE A 53 6.33 7.89 -11.23
N GLU A 54 6.17 6.74 -11.88
CA GLU A 54 5.15 5.75 -11.54
C GLU A 54 5.35 5.20 -10.13
N GLY A 55 6.59 4.85 -9.77
CA GLY A 55 6.91 4.42 -8.41
C GLY A 55 6.64 5.52 -7.38
N TYR A 56 7.00 6.76 -7.72
CA TYR A 56 6.73 7.92 -6.86
C TYR A 56 5.23 8.15 -6.67
N ALA A 57 4.43 8.09 -7.73
CA ALA A 57 2.99 8.31 -7.69
C ALA A 57 2.29 7.25 -6.84
N VAL A 58 2.67 5.97 -7.00
CA VAL A 58 2.16 4.86 -6.16
C VAL A 58 2.52 5.09 -4.70
N ARG A 59 3.79 5.40 -4.40
CA ARG A 59 4.21 5.70 -3.03
C ARG A 59 3.39 6.83 -2.43
N ARG A 60 3.21 7.92 -3.18
CA ARG A 60 2.47 9.10 -2.71
C ARG A 60 1.02 8.77 -2.38
N LEU A 61 0.37 7.95 -3.21
CA LEU A 61 -1.00 7.47 -2.97
C LEU A 61 -1.07 6.58 -1.73
N LEU A 62 -0.17 5.60 -1.61
CA LEU A 62 -0.13 4.66 -0.48
C LEU A 62 0.05 5.39 0.85
N LEU A 63 0.92 6.41 0.91
CA LEU A 63 1.09 7.25 2.11
C LEU A 63 -0.21 7.97 2.50
N ALA A 64 -0.92 8.54 1.50
CA ALA A 64 -2.18 9.25 1.75
C ALA A 64 -3.28 8.30 2.25
N LEU A 65 -3.39 7.11 1.66
CA LEU A 65 -4.33 6.07 2.08
C LEU A 65 -4.00 5.56 3.49
N ASN A 66 -2.72 5.31 3.78
CA ASN A 66 -2.31 4.85 5.11
C ASN A 66 -2.71 5.86 6.20
N ALA A 67 -2.48 7.15 5.95
CA ALA A 67 -2.82 8.21 6.89
C ALA A 67 -4.34 8.28 7.13
N ALA A 68 -5.14 8.29 6.05
CA ALA A 68 -6.59 8.38 6.15
C ALA A 68 -7.24 7.17 6.86
N LEU A 69 -6.76 5.96 6.55
CA LEU A 69 -7.26 4.73 7.16
C LEU A 69 -6.78 4.57 8.61
N SER A 70 -5.54 4.94 8.92
CA SER A 70 -5.01 4.90 10.28
C SER A 70 -5.76 5.84 11.21
N GLU A 71 -6.16 7.01 10.72
CA GLU A 71 -7.01 7.93 11.48
C GLU A 71 -8.40 7.33 11.75
N SER A 72 -8.97 6.63 10.76
CA SER A 72 -10.28 5.96 10.88
C SER A 72 -10.31 4.79 11.88
N VAL A 73 -9.17 4.17 12.18
CA VAL A 73 -9.06 3.08 13.17
C VAL A 73 -8.91 3.60 14.61
N ARG A 74 -8.53 4.88 14.78
CA ARG A 74 -8.34 5.50 16.11
C ARG A 74 -9.64 6.04 16.73
N ILE A 75 -10.73 6.08 15.97
CA ILE A 75 -12.06 6.58 16.34
C ILE A 75 -12.93 5.41 16.79
#